data_AF-A0A2N9IMW6-F1
#
_entry.id   AF-A0A2N9IMW6-F1
#
_cell.length_a   1.000
_cell.length_b   1.000
_cell.length_c   1.000
_cell.angle_alpha   90.00
_cell.angle_beta   90.00
_cell.angle_gamma   90.00
#
_symmetry.space_group_name_H-M   'P 1'
#
loop_
_entity.id
_entity.type
_entity.pdbx_description
1 polymer ?
#
loop_
_entity_poly.entity_id
_entity_poly.type
_entity_poly.pdbx_seq_one_letter_code
_entity_poly.pdbx_strand_id
1 'polypeptide(L)'
;MYVKCKKLESARRIFDALVEKDIISWNTMIAGYAKVGELDLAHTFFDHMPRRNLFSWNSLISGYSQKGDYMMVMSLFNCMVLNNVRPDSVTMAILVHAAAEIGGLEQGKLIHSLVVRMQMKVDAFMGSALIDMYCKCGSIERAFMVFRGLTEKDVNVWTTMITGFAFHGHGNKALELFSEMQRDVMPNDVTWRLAEAEEVVDKMPMKPSRSIWGSIVGACRAHGNMELAERALTELLKLEPDGSAL
;
A
#
# COMPACT_ATOMS: atom_id res chain seq x y z
N MET A 1 -3.15 -17.95 -13.55
CA MET A 1 -1.82 -17.71 -14.18
C MET A 1 -1.89 -17.91 -15.70
N TYR A 2 -2.29 -19.08 -16.19
CA TYR A 2 -2.35 -19.44 -17.62
C TYR A 2 -3.07 -18.43 -18.55
N VAL A 3 -4.20 -17.85 -18.12
CA VAL A 3 -4.94 -16.85 -18.92
C VAL A 3 -4.19 -15.52 -19.07
N LYS A 4 -3.41 -15.10 -18.06
CA LYS A 4 -2.59 -13.86 -18.14
C LYS A 4 -1.40 -14.07 -19.09
N CYS A 5 -0.76 -15.23 -19.05
CA CYS A 5 0.35 -15.58 -19.95
C CYS A 5 -0.10 -15.64 -21.43
N LYS A 6 -1.24 -16.29 -21.73
CA LYS A 6 -1.79 -16.32 -23.10
C LYS A 6 -2.08 -14.93 -23.67
N LYS A 7 -2.52 -13.99 -22.83
CA LYS A 7 -2.73 -12.59 -23.24
C LYS A 7 -1.40 -11.88 -23.53
N LEU A 8 -0.35 -12.14 -22.74
CA LEU A 8 0.98 -11.59 -22.97
C LEU A 8 1.64 -12.11 -24.25
N GLU A 9 1.53 -13.41 -24.53
CA GLU A 9 2.05 -13.97 -25.79
C GLU A 9 1.36 -13.37 -27.02
N SER A 10 0.04 -13.17 -26.93
CA SER A 10 -0.73 -12.51 -27.99
C SER A 10 -0.31 -11.05 -28.16
N ALA A 11 -0.17 -10.31 -27.06
CA ALA A 11 0.33 -8.93 -27.08
C ALA A 11 1.75 -8.85 -27.67
N ARG A 12 2.62 -9.81 -27.35
CA ARG A 12 3.98 -9.90 -27.89
C ARG A 12 3.98 -10.08 -29.40
N ARG A 13 3.16 -10.99 -29.94
CA ARG A 13 3.03 -11.20 -31.40
C ARG A 13 2.58 -9.92 -32.11
N ILE A 14 1.59 -9.22 -31.54
CA ILE A 14 1.12 -7.95 -32.09
C ILE A 14 2.25 -6.93 -32.07
N PHE A 15 2.95 -6.79 -30.95
CA PHE A 15 4.08 -5.88 -30.80
C PHE A 15 5.17 -6.15 -31.83
N ASP A 16 5.58 -7.41 -32.00
CA ASP A 16 6.62 -7.80 -32.97
C ASP A 16 6.19 -7.46 -34.40
N ALA A 17 4.90 -7.63 -34.74
CA ALA A 17 4.33 -7.31 -36.04
C ALA A 17 4.17 -5.81 -36.34
N LEU A 18 4.31 -4.92 -35.34
CA LEU A 18 4.25 -3.47 -35.57
C LEU A 18 5.46 -3.00 -36.39
N VAL A 19 5.17 -2.35 -37.53
CA VAL A 19 6.20 -1.73 -38.40
C VAL A 19 6.92 -0.60 -37.66
N GLU A 20 6.15 0.25 -36.98
CA GLU A 20 6.68 1.29 -36.08
C GLU A 20 6.15 1.06 -34.66
N LYS A 21 7.07 1.05 -33.70
CA LYS A 21 6.76 0.84 -32.28
C LYS A 21 6.86 2.18 -31.55
N ASP A 22 5.73 2.68 -31.10
CA ASP A 22 5.62 3.92 -30.34
C ASP A 22 5.88 3.71 -28.84
N ILE A 23 5.95 4.81 -28.10
CA ILE A 23 6.23 4.77 -26.65
C ILE A 23 5.18 3.97 -25.86
N ILE A 24 3.92 3.95 -26.33
CA ILE A 24 2.79 3.29 -25.67
C ILE A 24 2.90 1.78 -25.82
N SER A 25 3.21 1.28 -27.02
CA SER A 25 3.39 -0.15 -27.28
C SER A 25 4.53 -0.73 -26.44
N TRP A 26 5.69 -0.05 -26.35
CA TRP A 26 6.78 -0.45 -25.46
C TRP A 26 6.37 -0.48 -23.99
N ASN A 27 5.76 0.60 -23.51
CA ASN A 27 5.29 0.72 -22.13
C ASN A 27 4.26 -0.35 -21.75
N THR A 28 3.38 -0.70 -22.70
CA THR A 28 2.38 -1.76 -22.51
C THR A 28 3.04 -3.11 -22.31
N MET A 29 4.09 -3.43 -23.08
CA MET A 29 4.84 -4.68 -22.93
C MET A 29 5.59 -4.73 -21.59
N ILE A 30 6.28 -3.64 -21.22
CA ILE A 30 7.03 -3.55 -19.95
C ILE A 30 6.08 -3.74 -18.76
N ALA A 31 4.98 -2.98 -18.71
CA ALA A 31 3.99 -3.08 -17.64
C ALA A 31 3.31 -4.47 -17.60
N GLY A 32 3.07 -5.06 -18.78
CA GLY A 32 2.51 -6.41 -18.91
C GLY A 32 3.41 -7.48 -18.32
N TYR A 33 4.69 -7.50 -18.70
CA TYR A 33 5.68 -8.45 -18.18
C TYR A 33 5.93 -8.23 -16.69
N ALA A 34 6.09 -6.98 -16.24
CA ALA A 34 6.26 -6.64 -14.83
C ALA A 34 5.10 -7.16 -13.96
N LYS A 35 3.86 -6.99 -14.41
CA LYS A 35 2.66 -7.45 -13.69
C LYS A 35 2.53 -8.97 -13.56
N VAL A 36 3.18 -9.74 -14.44
CA VAL A 36 3.17 -11.21 -14.38
C VAL A 36 4.41 -11.75 -13.65
N GLY A 37 5.37 -10.88 -13.29
CA GLY A 37 6.59 -11.25 -12.57
C GLY A 37 7.76 -11.63 -13.48
N GLU A 38 7.57 -11.55 -14.80
CA GLU A 38 8.60 -11.79 -15.83
C GLU A 38 9.53 -10.57 -15.96
N LEU A 39 10.21 -10.22 -14.87
CA LEU A 39 10.98 -8.98 -14.78
C LEU A 39 12.18 -8.94 -15.74
N ASP A 40 12.78 -10.09 -16.05
CA ASP A 40 13.90 -10.16 -17.00
C ASP A 40 13.46 -9.76 -18.42
N LEU A 41 12.25 -10.19 -18.82
CA LEU A 41 11.65 -9.76 -20.09
C LEU A 41 11.27 -8.28 -20.05
N ALA A 42 10.68 -7.82 -18.94
CA ALA A 42 10.35 -6.40 -18.76
C ALA A 42 11.61 -5.51 -18.89
N HIS A 43 12.71 -5.92 -18.27
CA HIS A 43 14.01 -5.24 -18.32
C HIS A 43 14.59 -5.27 -19.73
N THR A 44 14.55 -6.43 -20.40
CA THR A 44 15.01 -6.55 -21.79
C THR A 44 14.25 -5.59 -22.71
N PHE A 45 12.94 -5.47 -22.56
CA PHE A 45 12.15 -4.51 -23.34
C PHE A 45 12.53 -3.07 -23.02
N PHE A 46 12.75 -2.76 -21.75
CA PHE A 46 13.17 -1.45 -21.31
C PHE A 46 14.55 -1.05 -21.88
N ASP A 47 15.49 -2.00 -22.00
CA ASP A 47 16.82 -1.76 -22.57
C ASP A 47 16.78 -1.49 -24.07
N HIS A 48 15.90 -2.19 -24.80
CA HIS A 48 15.72 -2.01 -26.24
C HIS A 48 14.86 -0.80 -26.61
N MET A 49 14.20 -0.17 -25.63
CA MET A 49 13.33 0.98 -25.83
C MET A 49 14.15 2.20 -26.30
N PRO A 50 13.92 2.75 -27.51
CA PRO A 50 14.74 3.85 -28.04
C PRO A 50 14.60 5.16 -27.27
N ARG A 51 13.42 5.39 -26.67
CA ARG A 51 13.10 6.58 -25.89
C ARG A 51 12.31 6.18 -24.66
N ARG A 52 12.85 6.50 -23.49
CA ARG A 52 12.24 6.24 -22.18
C ARG A 52 11.61 7.51 -21.64
N ASN A 53 10.45 7.37 -21.02
CA ASN A 53 9.80 8.45 -20.26
C ASN A 53 9.58 8.03 -18.80
N LEU A 54 9.05 8.95 -18.00
CA LEU A 54 8.72 8.70 -16.59
C LEU A 54 7.90 7.42 -16.38
N PHE A 55 6.93 7.15 -17.24
CA PHE A 55 6.10 5.94 -17.16
C PHE A 55 6.92 4.65 -17.36
N SER A 56 7.82 4.62 -18.35
CA SER A 56 8.68 3.46 -18.59
C SER A 56 9.54 3.12 -17.36
N TRP A 57 10.11 4.13 -16.70
CA TRP A 57 10.88 3.97 -15.46
C TRP A 57 9.99 3.48 -14.33
N ASN A 58 8.89 4.19 -14.05
CA ASN A 58 7.98 3.83 -12.95
C ASN A 58 7.41 2.42 -13.10
N SER A 59 7.12 1.97 -14.33
CA SER A 59 6.63 0.61 -14.58
C SER A 59 7.66 -0.47 -14.20
N LEU A 60 8.92 -0.29 -14.60
CA LEU A 60 9.96 -1.27 -14.31
C LEU A 60 10.35 -1.24 -12.82
N ILE A 61 10.52 -0.05 -12.24
CA ILE A 61 10.83 0.13 -10.82
C ILE A 61 9.71 -0.48 -9.96
N SER A 62 8.44 -0.25 -10.30
CA SER A 62 7.30 -0.85 -9.58
C SER A 62 7.33 -2.38 -9.63
N GLY A 63 7.68 -2.97 -10.77
CA GLY A 63 7.82 -4.41 -10.92
C GLY A 63 8.86 -5.01 -9.95
N TYR A 64 10.05 -4.41 -9.87
CA TYR A 64 11.08 -4.85 -8.92
C TYR A 64 10.70 -4.57 -7.46
N SER A 65 10.04 -3.45 -7.19
CA SER A 65 9.54 -3.13 -5.85
C SER A 65 8.54 -4.16 -5.34
N GLN A 66 7.61 -4.62 -6.17
CA GLN A 66 6.62 -5.65 -5.81
C GLN A 66 7.25 -7.02 -5.53
N LYS A 67 8.44 -7.28 -6.10
CA LYS A 67 9.22 -8.50 -5.84
C LYS A 67 10.12 -8.37 -4.60
N GLY A 68 10.21 -7.18 -4.00
CA GLY A 68 11.10 -6.90 -2.87
C GLY A 68 12.57 -6.74 -3.27
N ASP A 69 12.88 -6.54 -4.55
CA ASP A 69 14.26 -6.34 -5.01
C ASP A 69 14.68 -4.86 -4.87
N TYR A 70 14.95 -4.46 -3.62
CA TYR A 70 15.30 -3.08 -3.27
C TYR A 70 16.57 -2.59 -3.99
N MET A 71 17.57 -3.47 -4.18
CA MET A 71 18.81 -3.11 -4.86
C MET A 71 18.56 -2.72 -6.31
N MET A 72 17.73 -3.49 -7.02
CA MET A 72 17.36 -3.15 -8.39
C MET A 72 16.49 -1.89 -8.46
N VAL A 73 15.56 -1.71 -7.52
CA VAL A 73 14.75 -0.48 -7.41
C VAL A 73 15.64 0.76 -7.33
N MET A 74 16.64 0.75 -6.46
CA MET A 74 17.55 1.89 -6.30
C MET A 74 18.50 2.07 -7.48
N SER A 75 18.96 0.98 -8.10
CA SER A 75 19.77 1.03 -9.33
C SER A 75 19.01 1.76 -10.44
N LEU A 76 17.77 1.33 -10.71
CA LEU A 76 16.92 1.92 -11.74
C LEU A 76 16.53 3.37 -11.43
N PHE A 77 16.26 3.70 -10.16
CA PHE A 77 16.04 5.07 -9.73
C PHE A 77 17.25 5.97 -9.98
N ASN A 78 18.46 5.50 -9.66
CA ASN A 78 19.68 6.26 -9.92
C ASN A 78 19.89 6.45 -11.42
N CYS A 79 19.67 5.41 -12.24
CA CYS A 79 19.74 5.52 -13.69
C CYS A 79 18.70 6.52 -14.24
N MET A 80 17.47 6.54 -13.70
CA MET A 80 16.43 7.50 -14.06
C MET A 80 16.90 8.95 -13.85
N VAL A 81 17.47 9.24 -12.67
CA VAL A 81 18.00 10.57 -12.34
C VAL A 81 19.20 10.93 -13.20
N LEU A 82 20.12 10.01 -13.46
CA LEU A 82 21.28 10.22 -14.34
C LEU A 82 20.87 10.49 -15.80
N ASN A 83 19.72 9.96 -16.23
CA ASN A 83 19.11 10.27 -17.53
C ASN A 83 18.29 11.56 -17.51
N ASN A 84 18.46 12.42 -16.49
CA ASN A 84 17.74 13.68 -16.30
C ASN A 84 16.21 13.54 -16.26
N VAL A 85 15.69 12.37 -15.87
CA VAL A 85 14.26 12.17 -15.67
C VAL A 85 13.94 12.47 -14.21
N ARG A 86 13.15 13.53 -13.98
CA ARG A 86 12.77 13.95 -12.63
C ARG A 86 11.75 12.98 -12.02
N PRO A 87 12.01 12.44 -10.80
CA PRO A 87 11.04 11.63 -10.06
C PRO A 87 9.75 12.38 -9.73
N ASP A 88 8.63 11.68 -9.78
CA ASP A 88 7.30 12.19 -9.40
C ASP A 88 6.76 11.50 -8.14
N SER A 89 5.55 11.88 -7.72
CA SER A 89 4.93 11.30 -6.52
C SER A 89 4.76 9.79 -6.63
N VAL A 90 4.51 9.27 -7.84
CA VAL A 90 4.42 7.83 -8.11
C VAL A 90 5.79 7.17 -7.92
N THR A 91 6.87 7.73 -8.46
CA THR A 91 8.23 7.23 -8.22
C THR A 91 8.53 7.15 -6.73
N MET A 92 8.23 8.22 -5.99
CA MET A 92 8.50 8.28 -4.55
C MET A 92 7.69 7.25 -3.76
N ALA A 93 6.42 7.06 -4.10
CA ALA A 93 5.58 6.03 -3.46
C ALA A 93 6.13 4.62 -3.69
N ILE A 94 6.65 4.34 -4.90
CA ILE A 94 7.31 3.05 -5.20
C ILE A 94 8.56 2.86 -4.33
N LEU A 95 9.40 3.89 -4.17
CA LEU A 95 10.59 3.80 -3.32
C LEU A 95 10.22 3.61 -1.84
N VAL A 96 9.21 4.35 -1.35
CA VAL A 96 8.69 4.22 0.02
C VAL A 96 8.19 2.80 0.26
N HIS A 97 7.43 2.23 -0.68
CA HIS A 97 6.98 0.85 -0.62
C HIS A 97 8.16 -0.13 -0.57
N ALA A 98 9.16 0.02 -1.47
CA ALA A 98 10.34 -0.84 -1.47
C ALA A 98 11.12 -0.79 -0.14
N ALA A 99 11.23 0.39 0.48
CA ALA A 99 11.86 0.54 1.79
C ALA A 99 11.06 -0.13 2.91
N ALA A 100 9.72 -0.08 2.83
CA ALA A 100 8.84 -0.74 3.78
C ALA A 100 8.98 -2.27 3.75
N GLU A 101 9.09 -2.85 2.55
CA GLU A 101 9.21 -4.31 2.37
C GLU A 101 10.52 -4.88 2.92
N ILE A 102 11.61 -4.10 2.90
CA ILE A 102 12.87 -4.51 3.52
C ILE A 102 13.00 -4.11 5.00
N GLY A 103 11.98 -3.46 5.58
CA GLY A 103 12.05 -2.90 6.94
C GLY A 103 13.16 -1.84 7.11
N GLY A 104 13.54 -1.16 6.03
CA GLY A 104 14.71 -0.29 5.95
C GLY A 104 14.44 1.12 6.47
N LEU A 105 14.50 1.30 7.79
CA LEU A 105 14.20 2.59 8.43
C LEU A 105 15.08 3.75 7.90
N GLU A 106 16.38 3.52 7.72
CA GLU A 106 17.30 4.55 7.22
C GLU A 106 17.00 4.89 5.76
N GLN A 107 16.69 3.90 4.93
CA GLN A 107 16.27 4.08 3.55
C GLN A 107 14.97 4.90 3.48
N GLY A 108 13.97 4.55 4.30
CA GLY A 108 12.72 5.28 4.41
C GLY A 108 12.91 6.74 4.81
N LYS A 109 13.81 7.04 5.76
CA LYS A 109 14.17 8.42 6.15
C LYS A 109 14.81 9.20 5.00
N LEU A 110 15.71 8.57 4.24
CA LEU A 110 16.34 9.21 3.08
C LEU A 110 15.31 9.56 2.00
N ILE A 111 14.40 8.63 1.70
CA ILE A 111 13.33 8.85 0.71
C ILE A 111 12.39 9.96 1.19
N HIS A 112 11.97 9.94 2.45
CA HIS A 112 11.12 11.00 3.01
C HIS A 112 11.82 12.37 2.99
N SER A 113 13.12 12.44 3.32
CA SER A 113 13.91 13.67 3.19
C SER A 113 13.96 14.16 1.74
N LEU A 114 14.04 13.25 0.77
CA LEU A 114 14.03 13.58 -0.65
C LEU A 114 12.67 14.15 -1.09
N VAL A 115 11.54 13.58 -0.62
CA VAL A 115 10.17 14.13 -0.86
C VAL A 115 10.10 15.59 -0.41
N VAL A 116 10.58 15.87 0.80
CA VAL A 116 10.60 17.24 1.36
C VAL A 116 11.52 18.16 0.56
N ARG A 117 12.75 17.71 0.23
CA ARG A 117 13.72 18.50 -0.55
C ARG A 117 13.23 18.83 -1.96
N MET A 118 12.48 17.93 -2.58
CA MET A 118 11.86 18.14 -3.89
C MET A 118 10.60 18.99 -3.84
N GLN A 119 10.20 19.46 -2.64
CA GLN A 119 9.01 20.26 -2.38
C GLN A 119 7.73 19.59 -2.89
N MET A 120 7.67 18.26 -2.76
CA MET A 120 6.52 17.48 -3.19
C MET A 120 5.41 17.59 -2.15
N LYS A 121 4.17 17.82 -2.61
CA LYS A 121 3.01 17.82 -1.72
C LYS A 121 2.85 16.41 -1.12
N VAL A 122 2.81 16.33 0.20
CA VAL A 122 2.43 15.10 0.92
C VAL A 122 0.92 15.17 1.13
N ASP A 123 0.19 14.57 0.20
CA ASP A 123 -1.27 14.38 0.29
C ASP A 123 -1.61 13.11 1.08
N ALA A 124 -2.90 12.80 1.20
CA ALA A 124 -3.35 11.59 1.90
C ALA A 124 -2.74 10.30 1.31
N PHE A 125 -2.55 10.24 0.00
CA PHE A 125 -1.92 9.10 -0.68
C PHE A 125 -0.47 8.91 -0.25
N MET A 126 0.39 9.93 -0.43
CA MET A 126 1.80 9.87 -0.03
C MET A 126 1.94 9.72 1.49
N GLY A 127 1.09 10.41 2.25
CA GLY A 127 1.03 10.35 3.71
C GLY A 127 0.78 8.93 4.21
N SER A 128 -0.24 8.25 3.67
CA SER A 128 -0.54 6.86 4.03
C SER A 128 0.63 5.91 3.72
N ALA A 129 1.30 6.08 2.58
CA ALA A 129 2.48 5.28 2.23
C ALA A 129 3.65 5.49 3.20
N LEU A 130 3.93 6.74 3.59
CA LEU A 130 4.98 7.05 4.56
C LEU A 130 4.65 6.52 5.97
N ILE A 131 3.39 6.62 6.39
CA ILE A 131 2.92 6.07 7.68
C ILE A 131 3.09 4.55 7.68
N ASP A 132 2.61 3.84 6.65
CA ASP A 132 2.77 2.38 6.52
C ASP A 132 4.25 1.97 6.57
N MET A 133 5.10 2.67 5.81
CA MET A 133 6.54 2.42 5.80
C MET A 133 7.15 2.58 7.19
N TYR A 134 6.88 3.69 7.89
CA TYR A 134 7.44 3.89 9.24
C TYR A 134 6.91 2.88 10.25
N CYS A 135 5.64 2.50 10.18
CA CYS A 135 5.05 1.45 11.01
C CYS A 135 5.76 0.11 10.78
N LYS A 136 5.96 -0.31 9.52
CA LYS A 136 6.66 -1.55 9.16
C LYS A 136 8.15 -1.51 9.53
N CYS A 137 8.79 -0.34 9.46
CA CYS A 137 10.17 -0.13 9.88
C CYS A 137 10.37 -0.01 11.40
N GLY A 138 9.32 -0.21 12.20
CA GLY A 138 9.43 -0.20 13.66
C GLY A 138 9.42 1.20 14.29
N SER A 139 9.13 2.28 13.55
CA SER A 139 9.16 3.66 14.07
C SER A 139 7.76 4.29 14.09
N ILE A 140 6.95 3.86 15.06
CA ILE A 140 5.56 4.33 15.22
C ILE A 140 5.48 5.84 15.51
N GLU A 141 6.49 6.42 16.17
CA GLU A 141 6.55 7.84 16.49
C GLU A 141 6.67 8.68 15.22
N ARG A 142 7.51 8.25 14.26
CA ARG A 142 7.67 8.95 12.98
C ARG A 142 6.43 8.80 12.11
N ALA A 143 5.82 7.62 12.11
CA ALA A 143 4.52 7.41 11.46
C ALA A 143 3.49 8.41 12.01
N PHE A 144 3.42 8.56 13.34
CA PHE A 144 2.51 9.50 13.98
C PHE A 144 2.82 10.96 13.69
N MET A 145 4.11 11.34 13.58
CA MET A 145 4.50 12.69 13.15
C MET A 145 4.01 13.00 11.73
N VAL A 146 4.16 12.06 10.79
CA VAL A 146 3.64 12.22 9.42
C VAL A 146 2.12 12.38 9.47
N PHE A 147 1.44 11.49 10.17
CA PHE A 147 -0.01 11.54 10.35
C PHE A 147 -0.47 12.90 10.86
N ARG A 148 0.13 13.42 11.94
CA ARG A 148 -0.25 14.73 12.50
C ARG A 148 0.05 15.89 11.57
N GLY A 149 1.07 15.80 10.72
CA GLY A 149 1.42 16.82 9.74
C GLY A 149 0.47 16.92 8.53
N LEU A 150 -0.38 15.91 8.28
CA LEU A 150 -1.34 15.95 7.17
C LEU A 150 -2.49 16.91 7.47
N THR A 151 -2.79 17.81 6.53
CA THR A 151 -3.93 18.75 6.66
C THR A 151 -5.26 18.07 6.40
N GLU A 152 -5.32 17.18 5.41
CA GLU A 152 -6.49 16.40 5.05
C GLU A 152 -6.20 14.92 5.30
N LYS A 153 -7.10 14.25 6.02
CA LYS A 153 -6.99 12.83 6.36
C LYS A 153 -8.26 12.14 5.94
N ASP A 154 -8.14 11.26 4.96
CA ASP A 154 -9.23 10.38 4.59
C ASP A 154 -9.26 9.13 5.49
N VAL A 155 -10.28 8.30 5.30
CA VAL A 155 -10.45 7.05 6.05
C VAL A 155 -9.20 6.15 5.94
N ASN A 156 -8.50 6.17 4.80
CA ASN A 156 -7.32 5.35 4.58
C ASN A 156 -6.17 5.80 5.50
N VAL A 157 -5.85 7.10 5.55
CA VAL A 157 -4.81 7.66 6.44
C VAL A 157 -5.09 7.33 7.91
N TRP A 158 -6.33 7.50 8.37
CA TRP A 158 -6.73 7.14 9.73
C TRP A 158 -6.58 5.65 9.99
N THR A 159 -7.07 4.81 9.07
CA THR A 159 -6.98 3.35 9.17
C THR A 159 -5.53 2.90 9.29
N THR A 160 -4.64 3.40 8.43
CA THR A 160 -3.20 3.06 8.46
C THR A 160 -2.57 3.37 9.83
N MET A 161 -2.87 4.53 10.41
CA MET A 161 -2.33 4.93 11.71
C MET A 161 -2.90 4.10 12.86
N ILE A 162 -4.21 3.83 12.86
CA ILE A 162 -4.89 3.01 13.87
C ILE A 162 -4.34 1.60 13.84
N THR A 163 -4.24 0.99 12.65
CA THR A 163 -3.63 -0.34 12.50
C THR A 163 -2.17 -0.32 12.93
N GLY A 164 -1.43 0.73 12.59
CA GLY A 164 -0.03 0.89 13.03
C GLY A 164 0.14 0.81 14.54
N PHE A 165 -0.64 1.59 15.31
CA PHE A 165 -0.59 1.51 16.77
C PHE A 165 -1.06 0.16 17.31
N ALA A 166 -2.07 -0.46 16.68
CA ALA A 166 -2.53 -1.78 17.08
C ALA A 166 -1.45 -2.86 16.88
N PHE A 167 -0.75 -2.86 15.73
CA PHE A 167 0.35 -3.78 15.44
C PHE A 167 1.53 -3.61 16.41
N HIS A 168 1.76 -2.40 16.90
CA HIS A 168 2.80 -2.08 17.88
C HIS A 168 2.36 -2.30 19.35
N GLY A 169 1.18 -2.86 19.59
CA GLY A 169 0.69 -3.17 20.94
C GLY A 169 0.09 -1.98 21.70
N HIS A 170 -0.08 -0.82 21.05
CA HIS A 170 -0.64 0.40 21.64
C HIS A 170 -2.16 0.50 21.42
N GLY A 171 -2.91 -0.54 21.81
CA GLY A 171 -4.35 -0.64 21.57
C GLY A 171 -5.17 0.55 22.10
N ASN A 172 -4.80 1.10 23.27
CA ASN A 172 -5.48 2.29 23.83
C ASN A 172 -5.35 3.51 22.91
N LYS A 173 -4.18 3.72 22.32
CA LYS A 173 -3.95 4.85 21.39
C LYS A 173 -4.68 4.63 20.07
N ALA A 174 -4.77 3.39 19.61
CA ALA A 174 -5.56 3.03 18.43
C ALA A 174 -7.05 3.34 18.62
N LEU A 175 -7.63 3.03 19.78
CA LEU A 175 -9.04 3.36 20.11
C LEU A 175 -9.28 4.87 20.25
N GLU A 176 -8.32 5.60 20.84
CA GLU A 176 -8.35 7.06 20.92
C GLU A 176 -8.40 7.68 19.52
N LEU A 177 -7.53 7.23 18.61
CA LEU A 177 -7.49 7.72 17.23
C LEU A 177 -8.73 7.34 16.44
N PHE A 178 -9.30 6.16 16.66
CA PHE A 178 -10.58 5.78 16.05
C PHE A 178 -11.72 6.72 16.48
N SER A 179 -11.75 7.08 17.76
CA SER A 179 -12.73 8.04 18.30
C SER A 179 -12.50 9.46 17.79
N GLU A 180 -11.25 9.84 17.48
CA GLU A 180 -10.89 11.10 16.84
C GLU A 180 -11.33 11.12 15.37
N MET A 181 -11.04 10.05 14.61
CA MET A 181 -11.49 9.86 13.23
C MET A 181 -13.00 10.03 13.09
N GLN A 182 -13.78 9.41 13.97
CA GLN A 182 -15.24 9.50 13.95
C GLN A 182 -15.77 10.93 14.12
N ARG A 183 -15.00 11.82 14.77
CA ARG A 183 -15.37 13.23 14.93
C ARG A 183 -14.93 14.08 13.74
N ASP A 184 -13.76 13.79 13.18
CA ASP A 184 -13.14 14.56 12.11
C ASP A 184 -13.72 14.24 10.73
N VAL A 185 -13.92 12.95 10.42
CA VAL A 185 -14.45 12.48 9.13
C VAL A 185 -15.99 12.55 9.08
N MET A 186 -16.66 12.55 10.24
CA MET A 186 -18.12 12.57 10.33
C MET A 186 -18.60 13.60 11.36
N PRO A 187 -18.64 14.90 11.02
CA PRO A 187 -19.50 15.83 11.73
C PRO A 187 -20.92 15.60 11.22
N ASN A 188 -21.73 14.78 11.91
CA ASN A 188 -23.17 14.98 12.13
C ASN A 188 -23.81 13.80 12.89
N ASP A 189 -24.20 14.10 14.13
CA ASP A 189 -25.36 13.59 14.89
C ASP A 189 -25.67 12.08 14.93
N VAL A 190 -25.00 11.38 15.85
CA VAL A 190 -25.54 10.33 16.79
C VAL A 190 -26.30 9.11 16.22
N THR A 191 -26.66 9.03 14.92
CA THR A 191 -27.75 8.15 14.44
C THR A 191 -27.35 7.19 13.30
N TRP A 192 -26.13 7.29 12.75
CA TRP A 192 -25.68 6.43 11.64
C TRP A 192 -24.76 5.27 12.06
N ARG A 193 -24.48 5.13 13.36
CA ARG A 193 -23.47 4.19 13.89
C ARG A 193 -23.98 2.73 13.85
N LEU A 194 -23.12 1.82 13.39
CA LEU A 194 -23.12 0.34 13.57
C LEU A 194 -23.66 -0.54 12.42
N ALA A 195 -24.59 -0.07 11.58
CA ALA A 195 -25.13 -0.90 10.48
C ALA A 195 -24.11 -1.14 9.34
N GLU A 196 -23.18 -0.21 9.10
CA GLU A 196 -22.20 -0.33 8.01
C GLU A 196 -20.92 -1.09 8.41
N ALA A 197 -20.68 -1.35 9.70
CA ALA A 197 -19.57 -2.22 10.09
C ALA A 197 -19.81 -3.66 9.60
N GLU A 198 -21.08 -4.10 9.59
CA GLU A 198 -21.51 -5.35 8.97
C GLU A 198 -21.36 -5.31 7.45
N GLU A 199 -21.77 -4.20 6.82
CA GLU A 199 -21.65 -4.04 5.37
C GLU A 199 -20.20 -4.01 4.89
N VAL A 200 -19.30 -3.41 5.66
CA VAL A 200 -17.85 -3.41 5.36
C VAL A 200 -17.28 -4.82 5.45
N VAL A 201 -17.68 -5.62 6.45
CA VAL A 201 -17.29 -7.03 6.58
C VAL A 201 -17.85 -7.86 5.42
N ASP A 202 -19.12 -7.66 5.08
CA ASP A 202 -19.82 -8.42 4.03
C ASP A 202 -19.33 -8.05 2.62
N LYS A 203 -18.83 -6.83 2.42
CA LYS A 203 -18.23 -6.37 1.15
C LYS A 203 -16.74 -6.64 1.03
N MET A 204 -16.08 -7.24 2.03
CA MET A 204 -14.67 -7.59 1.90
C MET A 204 -14.48 -8.70 0.84
N PRO A 205 -13.57 -8.52 -0.13
CA PRO A 205 -13.27 -9.55 -1.13
C PRO A 205 -12.53 -10.76 -0.55
N MET A 206 -12.21 -10.75 0.75
CA MET A 206 -11.46 -11.77 1.47
C MET A 206 -11.94 -11.84 2.92
N LYS A 207 -11.89 -13.04 3.51
CA LYS A 207 -12.37 -13.25 4.89
C LYS A 207 -11.57 -12.37 5.89
N PRO A 208 -12.25 -11.67 6.83
CA PRO A 208 -11.57 -10.88 7.83
C PRO A 208 -10.65 -11.75 8.71
N SER A 209 -9.48 -11.20 9.05
CA SER A 209 -8.50 -11.89 9.90
C SER A 209 -8.84 -11.77 11.39
N ARG A 210 -8.24 -12.61 12.24
CA ARG A 210 -8.40 -12.60 13.70
C ARG A 210 -8.20 -11.20 14.30
N SER A 211 -7.24 -10.45 13.78
CA SER A 211 -6.98 -9.07 14.24
C SER A 211 -8.15 -8.14 13.96
N ILE A 212 -8.79 -8.25 12.78
CA ILE A 212 -9.94 -7.42 12.40
C ILE A 212 -11.14 -7.73 13.29
N TRP A 213 -11.44 -9.00 13.52
CA TRP A 213 -12.50 -9.39 14.43
C TRP A 213 -12.24 -8.97 15.89
N GLY A 214 -10.99 -9.06 16.36
CA GLY A 214 -10.60 -8.58 17.69
C GLY A 214 -10.84 -7.07 17.87
N SER A 215 -10.56 -6.28 16.84
CA SER A 215 -10.86 -4.85 16.83
C SER A 215 -12.38 -4.56 16.84
N ILE A 216 -13.17 -5.34 16.11
CA ILE A 216 -14.65 -5.22 16.09
C ILE A 216 -15.24 -5.54 17.47
N VAL A 217 -14.80 -6.61 18.13
CA VAL A 217 -15.25 -6.98 19.48
C VAL A 217 -14.91 -5.87 20.49
N GLY A 218 -13.70 -5.31 20.41
CA GLY A 218 -13.28 -4.19 21.26
C GLY A 218 -14.20 -2.97 21.10
N ALA A 219 -14.53 -2.61 19.86
CA ALA A 219 -15.45 -1.52 19.55
C ALA A 219 -16.89 -1.80 20.04
N CYS A 220 -17.39 -3.02 19.83
CA CYS A 220 -18.76 -3.38 20.25
C CYS A 220 -18.91 -3.36 21.78
N ARG A 221 -17.87 -3.78 22.52
CA ARG A 221 -17.86 -3.76 23.99
C ARG A 221 -17.89 -2.34 24.55
N ALA A 222 -17.25 -1.38 23.88
CA ALA A 222 -17.26 0.03 24.28
C ALA A 222 -18.61 0.73 24.02
N HIS A 223 -19.40 0.21 23.07
CA HIS A 223 -20.65 0.83 22.61
C HIS A 223 -21.92 0.02 22.91
N GLY A 224 -21.80 -1.13 23.61
CA GLY A 224 -22.94 -1.89 24.11
C GLY A 224 -23.73 -2.69 23.07
N ASN A 225 -23.19 -2.94 21.88
CA ASN A 225 -23.84 -3.75 20.85
C ASN A 225 -23.47 -5.24 21.02
N MET A 226 -24.30 -5.97 21.75
CA MET A 226 -24.06 -7.37 22.10
C MET A 226 -24.18 -8.33 20.91
N GLU A 227 -25.01 -8.01 19.91
CA GLU A 227 -25.32 -8.91 18.79
C GLU A 227 -24.15 -8.99 17.78
N LEU A 228 -23.57 -7.86 17.41
CA LEU A 228 -22.38 -7.82 16.56
C LEU A 228 -21.13 -8.33 17.32
N ALA A 229 -21.06 -8.09 18.63
CA ALA A 229 -20.00 -8.66 19.47
C ALA A 229 -20.05 -10.19 19.48
N GLU A 230 -21.24 -10.78 19.58
CA GLU A 230 -21.45 -12.22 19.61
C GLU A 230 -21.12 -12.87 18.26
N ARG A 231 -21.50 -12.25 17.13
CA ARG A 231 -21.08 -12.68 15.79
C ARG A 231 -19.56 -12.63 15.62
N ALA A 232 -18.93 -11.52 16.01
CA ALA A 232 -17.49 -11.33 15.91
C ALA A 232 -16.71 -12.30 16.81
N LEU A 233 -17.22 -12.59 18.01
CA LEU A 233 -16.69 -13.62 18.90
C LEU A 233 -16.85 -15.03 18.29
N THR A 234 -17.97 -15.33 17.66
CA THR A 234 -18.21 -16.61 16.99
C THR A 234 -17.23 -16.84 15.84
N GLU A 235 -16.97 -15.82 15.03
CA GLU A 235 -15.98 -15.91 13.94
C GLU A 235 -14.54 -15.94 14.46
N LEU A 236 -14.23 -15.29 15.58
CA LEU A 236 -12.94 -15.45 16.27
C LEU A 236 -12.72 -16.89 16.75
N LEU A 237 -13.75 -17.51 17.31
CA LEU A 237 -13.70 -18.90 17.80
C LEU A 237 -13.45 -19.89 16.65
N LYS A 238 -14.05 -19.66 15.47
CA LYS A 238 -13.78 -20.45 14.26
C LYS A 238 -12.36 -20.30 13.71
N LEU A 239 -11.68 -19.21 14.09
CA LEU A 239 -10.29 -18.92 13.71
C LEU A 239 -9.28 -19.34 14.79
N GLU A 240 -9.74 -19.88 15.92
CA GLU A 240 -8.86 -20.55 16.87
C GLU A 240 -8.46 -21.93 16.34
N PRO A 241 -7.17 -22.32 16.42
CA PRO A 241 -6.79 -23.71 16.21
C PRO A 241 -7.44 -24.53 17.33
N ASP A 242 -8.14 -25.61 16.98
CA ASP A 242 -8.74 -26.54 17.94
C ASP A 242 -7.76 -26.87 19.09
N GLY A 243 -8.17 -26.49 20.31
CA GLY A 243 -7.67 -27.06 21.55
C GLY A 243 -6.28 -26.61 22.00
N SER A 244 -6.25 -25.66 22.94
CA SER A 244 -5.31 -25.77 24.05
C SER A 244 -5.63 -27.05 24.83
N ALA A 245 -4.83 -28.10 24.64
CA ALA A 245 -4.80 -29.25 25.55
C ALA A 245 -3.42 -29.29 26.23
N LEU A 246 -3.43 -28.88 27.50
CA LEU A 246 -2.43 -29.09 28.57
C LEU A 246 -1.00 -28.59 28.34
#